data_AF-A0A925MV44-F1
#
_entry.id   AF-A0A925MV44-F1
#
_cell.length_a   1.000
_cell.length_b   1.000
_cell.length_c   1.000
_cell.angle_alpha   90.00
_cell.angle_beta   90.00
_cell.angle_gamma   90.00
#
_symmetry.space_group_name_H-M   'P 1'
#
loop_
_entity.id
_entity.type
_entity.pdbx_description
1 polymer ?
#
loop_
_entity_poly.entity_id
_entity_poly.type
_entity_poly.pdbx_seq_one_letter_code
_entity_poly.pdbx_strand_id
1 'polypeptide(L)' 'MAAGQRARRDGSTAERRRGYIEALRVSGCVADACREAGLSATSAYRLRARDAGFAEQWETAQREARTSLGLVAWRRA' A
#
# COMPACT_ATOMS: atom_id res chain seq x y z
N MET A 1 -30.74 -5.84 15.29
CA MET A 1 -29.94 -6.94 14.71
C MET A 1 -29.78 -6.73 13.21
N ALA A 2 -28.75 -6.00 12.76
CA ALA A 2 -28.27 -5.97 11.36
C ALA A 2 -26.98 -5.12 11.25
N ALA A 3 -25.84 -5.64 11.68
CA ALA A 3 -24.54 -5.01 11.43
C ALA A 3 -23.43 -6.06 11.32
N GLY A 4 -23.66 -7.13 10.54
CA GLY A 4 -22.74 -8.28 10.48
C GLY A 4 -21.96 -8.44 9.18
N GLN A 5 -22.29 -7.71 8.10
CA GLN A 5 -21.77 -8.05 6.76
C GLN A 5 -20.66 -7.10 6.25
N ARG A 6 -20.67 -5.81 6.61
CA ARG A 6 -19.70 -4.81 6.08
C ARG A 6 -18.27 -5.05 6.57
N ALA A 7 -18.10 -5.26 7.88
CA ALA A 7 -16.80 -5.50 8.52
C ALA A 7 -15.99 -6.67 7.90
N ARG A 8 -16.65 -7.70 7.34
CA ARG A 8 -15.95 -8.85 6.74
C ARG A 8 -15.33 -8.56 5.37
N ARG A 9 -15.92 -7.66 4.58
CA ARG A 9 -15.32 -7.20 3.32
C ARG A 9 -14.24 -6.14 3.57
N ASP A 10 -14.46 -5.31 4.59
CA ASP A 10 -13.50 -4.30 5.04
C ASP A 10 -12.21 -4.94 5.56
N GLY A 11 -12.28 -6.06 6.28
CA GLY A 11 -11.09 -6.82 6.71
C GLY A 11 -10.15 -7.16 5.55
N SER A 12 -10.68 -7.79 4.51
CA SER A 12 -9.89 -8.12 3.31
C SER A 12 -9.38 -6.89 2.55
N THR A 13 -10.01 -5.74 2.74
CA THR A 13 -9.58 -4.48 2.12
C THR A 13 -8.51 -3.81 2.98
N ALA A 14 -8.63 -3.85 4.30
CA ALA A 14 -7.65 -3.33 5.25
C ALA A 14 -6.35 -4.15 5.24
N GLU A 15 -6.45 -5.48 5.15
CA GLU A 15 -5.30 -6.39 5.02
C GLU A 15 -4.53 -6.12 3.72
N ARG A 16 -5.25 -6.02 2.58
CA ARG A 16 -4.64 -5.64 1.30
C ARG A 16 -4.01 -4.25 1.32
N ARG A 17 -4.66 -3.28 2.00
CA ARG A 17 -4.09 -1.93 2.19
C ARG A 17 -2.80 -1.96 2.99
N ARG A 18 -2.77 -2.72 4.09
CA ARG A 18 -1.57 -2.88 4.91
C ARG A 18 -0.45 -3.56 4.13
N GLY A 19 -0.75 -4.66 3.44
CA GLY A 19 0.23 -5.34 2.58
C GLY A 19 0.79 -4.43 1.48
N TYR A 20 -0.07 -3.59 0.88
CA TYR A 20 0.36 -2.60 -0.09
C TYR A 20 1.35 -1.57 0.49
N ILE A 21 1.03 -0.98 1.64
CA ILE A 21 1.89 0.02 2.28
C ILE A 21 3.22 -0.62 2.71
N GLU A 22 3.20 -1.83 3.25
CA GLU A 22 4.40 -2.55 3.66
C GLU A 22 5.32 -2.85 2.46
N ALA A 23 4.76 -3.37 1.37
CA ALA A 23 5.53 -3.64 0.15
C ALA A 23 6.05 -2.34 -0.50
N LEU A 24 5.31 -1.23 -0.37
CA LEU A 24 5.73 0.07 -0.86
C LEU A 24 6.91 0.63 -0.06
N ARG A 25 6.92 0.46 1.27
CA ARG A 25 8.04 0.87 2.14
C ARG A 25 9.36 0.18 1.79
N VAL A 26 9.28 -1.09 1.44
CA VAL A 26 10.46 -1.92 1.17
C VAL A 26 10.97 -1.69 -0.25
N SER A 27 10.08 -1.74 -1.25
CA SER A 27 10.48 -1.71 -2.67
C SER A 27 10.54 -0.30 -3.27
N GLY A 28 9.74 0.64 -2.74
CA GLY A 28 9.50 1.94 -3.37
C GLY A 28 8.79 1.87 -4.73
N CYS A 29 8.31 0.68 -5.14
CA CYS A 29 7.72 0.48 -6.45
C CYS A 29 6.23 0.14 -6.32
N VAL A 30 5.38 1.02 -6.88
CA VAL A 30 3.92 0.84 -6.89
C VAL A 30 3.51 -0.45 -7.59
N ALA A 31 4.18 -0.84 -8.68
CA ALA A 31 3.84 -2.05 -9.42
C ALA A 31 4.15 -3.33 -8.62
N ASP A 32 5.29 -3.34 -7.92
CA ASP A 32 5.70 -4.45 -7.05
C ASP A 32 4.76 -4.56 -5.85
N ALA A 33 4.48 -3.43 -5.19
CA ALA A 33 3.51 -3.36 -4.09
C ALA A 33 2.10 -3.80 -4.50
N CYS A 34 1.68 -3.47 -5.73
CA CYS A 34 0.42 -3.93 -6.31
C CYS A 34 0.38 -5.45 -6.49
N ARG A 35 1.47 -6.05 -6.98
CA ARG A 35 1.58 -7.50 -7.16
C ARG A 35 1.52 -8.24 -5.82
N GLU A 36 2.27 -7.76 -4.83
CA GLU A 36 2.30 -8.36 -3.49
C GLU A 36 0.95 -8.20 -2.75
N ALA A 37 0.30 -7.05 -2.88
CA ALA A 37 -1.01 -6.80 -2.26
C ALA A 37 -2.20 -7.41 -3.03
N GLY A 38 -1.97 -7.95 -4.24
CA GLY A 38 -3.03 -8.40 -5.14
C GLY A 38 -3.97 -7.27 -5.56
N LEU A 39 -3.46 -6.04 -5.67
CA LEU A 39 -4.23 -4.84 -6.03
C LEU A 39 -3.76 -4.32 -7.39
N SER A 40 -4.69 -3.81 -8.19
CA SER A 40 -4.34 -3.06 -9.39
C SER A 40 -3.92 -1.62 -9.04
N ALA A 41 -2.98 -1.06 -9.80
CA ALA A 41 -2.53 0.34 -9.61
C ALA A 41 -3.70 1.33 -9.64
N THR A 42 -4.69 1.14 -10.53
CA THR A 42 -5.90 1.97 -10.61
C THR A 42 -6.70 1.97 -9.30
N SER A 43 -6.84 0.80 -8.65
CA SER A 43 -7.54 0.69 -7.36
C SER A 43 -6.76 1.38 -6.25
N ALA A 44 -5.43 1.33 -6.29
CA ALA A 44 -4.55 2.01 -5.35
C ALA A 44 -4.68 3.54 -5.47
N TYR A 45 -4.66 4.10 -6.68
CA TYR A 45 -4.89 5.54 -6.90
C TYR A 45 -6.29 6.00 -6.51
N ARG A 46 -7.33 5.22 -6.84
CA ARG A 46 -8.72 5.51 -6.40
C ARG A 46 -8.85 5.50 -4.88
N LEU A 47 -8.15 4.58 -4.22
CA LEU A 47 -8.12 4.52 -2.76
C LEU A 47 -7.39 5.74 -2.17
N ARG A 48 -6.28 6.18 -2.76
CA ARG A 48 -5.59 7.41 -2.37
C ARG A 48 -6.48 8.65 -2.51
N ALA A 49 -7.29 8.71 -3.57
CA ALA A 49 -8.21 9.83 -3.79
C ALA A 49 -9.39 9.86 -2.80
N ARG A 50 -9.87 8.70 -2.34
CA ARG A 50 -11.04 8.62 -1.44
C ARG A 50 -10.70 8.67 0.05
N ASP A 51 -9.45 8.38 0.42
CA ASP A 51 -9.04 8.15 1.81
C ASP A 51 -7.75 8.93 2.08
N ALA A 52 -7.89 10.07 2.76
CA ALA A 52 -6.78 10.94 3.10
C ALA A 52 -5.76 10.24 4.03
N GLY A 53 -6.21 9.42 4.97
CA GLY A 53 -5.33 8.68 5.87
C GLY A 53 -4.49 7.62 5.15
N PHE A 54 -5.02 7.02 4.08
CA PHE A 54 -4.24 6.17 3.20
C PHE A 54 -3.24 6.97 2.36
N ALA A 55 -3.62 8.16 1.89
CA ALA A 55 -2.71 9.04 1.15
C ALA A 55 -1.51 9.47 2.01
N GLU A 56 -1.71 9.81 3.29
CA GLU A 56 -0.62 10.14 4.20
C GLU A 56 0.32 8.96 4.45
N GLN A 57 -0.23 7.76 4.67
CA GLN A 57 0.57 6.55 4.84
C GLN A 57 1.37 6.21 3.58
N TRP A 58 0.80 6.45 2.39
CA TRP A 58 1.49 6.28 1.11
C TRP A 58 2.70 7.20 1.00
N GLU A 59 2.52 8.50 1.27
CA GLU A 59 3.61 9.48 1.20
C GLU A 59 4.73 9.14 2.19
N THR A 60 4.37 8.73 3.41
CA THR A 60 5.34 8.26 4.41
C THR A 60 6.07 7.02 3.92
N ALA A 61 5.36 6.03 3.38
CA ALA A 61 5.97 4.83 2.82
C ALA A 61 6.93 5.15 1.65
N GLN A 62 6.60 6.10 0.78
CA GLN A 62 7.50 6.53 -0.28
C GLN A 62 8.73 7.28 0.23
N ARG A 63 8.60 8.09 1.29
CA ARG A 63 9.74 8.74 1.94
C ARG A 63 10.66 7.69 2.57
N GLU A 64 10.09 6.75 3.31
CA GLU A 64 10.83 5.63 3.92
C GLU A 64 11.52 4.80 2.85
N ALA A 65 10.83 4.46 1.76
CA ALA A 65 11.41 3.73 0.65
C ALA A 65 12.52 4.51 -0.06
N ARG A 66 12.41 5.83 -0.20
CA ARG A 66 13.47 6.66 -0.79
C ARG A 66 14.71 6.73 0.11
N THR A 67 14.52 6.85 1.42
CA THR A 67 15.60 6.78 2.41
C THR A 67 16.24 5.39 2.40
N SER A 68 15.41 4.35 2.39
CA SER A 68 15.83 2.95 2.31
C SER A 68 16.60 2.71 1.02
N LEU A 69 16.08 3.04 -0.16
CA LEU A 69 16.76 2.91 -1.46
C LEU A 69 18.09 3.67 -1.51
N GLY A 70 18.22 4.80 -0.81
CA GLY A 70 19.51 5.48 -0.64
C GLY A 70 20.53 4.67 0.17
N LEU A 71 20.06 3.81 1.08
CA LEU A 71 20.86 2.88 1.90
C LEU A 71 21.00 1.48 1.28
N VAL A 72 20.01 1.02 0.51
CA VAL A 72 19.96 -0.28 -0.19
C VAL A 72 20.26 -0.17 -1.68
N ALA A 73 20.94 0.91 -2.11
CA ALA A 73 21.37 1.17 -3.49
C ALA A 73 22.30 0.10 -4.11
N TRP A 74 22.35 -1.10 -3.54
CA TRP A 74 22.97 -2.30 -4.04
C TRP A 74 22.02 -3.50 -4.01
N ARG A 75 20.93 -3.47 -4.80
CA ARG A 75 20.37 -4.72 -5.35
C ARG A 75 19.48 -4.49 -6.56
N ARG A 76 20.11 -4.37 -7.74
CA ARG A 76 19.61 -4.75 -9.08
C ARG A 76 20.70 -4.41 -10.11
N ALA A 77 21.68 -5.31 -10.22
CA ALA A 77 22.37 -5.63 -11.47
C ALA A 77 21.82 -6.97 -11.96
#